data_AF-A0A1M5BQB0-F1
#
_entry.id   AF-A0A1M5BQB0-F1
#
_cell.length_a   1.000
_cell.length_b   1.000
_cell.length_c   1.000
_cell.angle_alpha   90.00
_cell.angle_beta   90.00
_cell.angle_gamma   90.00
#
_symmetry.space_group_name_H-M   'P 1'
#
loop_
_entity.id
_entity.type
_entity.pdbx_description
1 polymer ?
#
loop_
_entity_poly.entity_id
_entity_poly.type
_entity_poly.pdbx_seq_one_letter_code
_entity_poly.pdbx_strand_id
1 'polypeptide(L)'
;MMSLGIIKSLFVPEDAWIAIATKDTMEEWSKEYVKFNINSGGLFIDPANPLGKPFKGITNPNTGKIILAPGLLDGVRTNYGLGDTVIHEVDHFINWKNGLLQGNHPLIENMNEISAYKAAGDWTRVISSGINDYVYEINKYILNLKMLIK
;
A
#
# COMPACT_ATOMS: atom_id res chain seq x y z
N MET A 1 0.09 22.55 -10.31
CA MET A 1 -0.16 21.11 -10.09
C MET A 1 1.17 20.45 -9.78
N MET A 2 1.27 19.64 -8.71
CA MET A 2 2.48 18.85 -8.49
C MET A 2 2.39 17.61 -9.39
N SER A 3 3.36 17.44 -10.28
CA SER A 3 3.46 16.24 -11.09
C SER A 3 3.92 15.07 -10.23
N LEU A 4 3.61 13.83 -10.65
CA LEU A 4 4.16 12.62 -10.06
C LEU A 4 5.70 12.70 -9.90
N GLY A 5 6.38 13.39 -10.82
CA GLY A 5 7.82 13.63 -10.73
C GLY A 5 8.26 14.37 -9.46
N ILE A 6 7.51 15.40 -9.04
CA ILE A 6 7.82 16.16 -7.82
C ILE A 6 7.58 15.30 -6.57
N ILE A 7 6.46 14.57 -6.53
CA ILE A 7 6.15 13.69 -5.39
C ILE A 7 7.19 12.57 -5.28
N LYS A 8 7.58 11.97 -6.42
CA LYS A 8 8.67 10.99 -6.46
C LYS A 8 9.98 11.58 -5.93
N SER A 9 10.38 12.77 -6.39
CA SER A 9 11.64 13.39 -5.92
C SER A 9 11.66 13.76 -4.44
N LEU A 10 10.48 13.94 -3.81
CA LEU A 10 10.39 14.32 -2.40
C LEU A 10 10.33 13.11 -1.46
N PHE A 11 9.69 12.02 -1.89
CA PHE A 11 9.32 10.94 -0.97
C PHE A 11 9.84 9.57 -1.37
N VAL A 12 10.27 9.36 -2.61
CA VAL A 12 10.68 8.02 -3.07
C VAL A 12 12.21 7.92 -3.00
N PRO A 13 12.76 6.93 -2.26
CA PRO A 13 14.20 6.66 -2.27
C PRO A 13 14.72 6.38 -3.68
N GLU A 14 15.96 6.80 -3.97
CA GLU A 14 16.54 6.68 -5.33
C GLU A 14 16.61 5.23 -5.84
N ASP A 15 16.74 4.27 -4.92
CA ASP A 15 16.82 2.84 -5.25
C ASP A 15 15.45 2.15 -5.31
N ALA A 16 14.36 2.85 -4.97
CA ALA A 16 13.02 2.30 -5.04
C ALA A 16 12.51 2.29 -6.48
N TRP A 17 12.08 1.12 -6.95
CA TRP A 17 11.34 1.03 -8.20
C TRP A 17 9.88 1.43 -7.97
N ILE A 18 9.40 2.44 -8.71
CA ILE A 18 8.02 2.90 -8.64
C ILE A 18 7.45 3.23 -10.02
N ALA A 19 6.28 2.69 -10.34
CA ALA A 19 5.60 2.92 -11.62
C ALA A 19 4.10 3.20 -11.47
N ILE A 20 3.52 3.78 -12.51
CA ILE A 20 2.06 3.74 -12.72
C ILE A 20 1.74 2.44 -13.44
N ALA A 21 0.63 1.80 -13.05
CA ALA A 21 0.19 0.57 -13.69
C ALA A 21 -0.21 0.79 -15.16
N THR A 22 0.53 0.08 -16.01
CA THR A 22 0.26 -0.23 -17.41
C THR A 22 0.37 -1.75 -17.55
N LYS A 23 0.09 -2.30 -18.73
CA LYS A 23 0.28 -3.73 -18.97
C LYS A 23 1.70 -4.19 -18.61
N ASP A 24 2.71 -3.47 -19.11
CA ASP A 24 4.12 -3.84 -18.99
C ASP A 24 4.65 -3.63 -17.57
N THR A 25 4.29 -2.51 -16.93
CA THR A 25 4.75 -2.23 -15.56
C THR A 25 4.08 -3.16 -14.55
N MET A 26 2.81 -3.55 -14.76
CA MET A 26 2.17 -4.57 -13.94
C MET A 26 2.80 -5.94 -14.12
N GLU A 27 3.20 -6.30 -15.34
CA GLU A 27 3.90 -7.57 -15.60
C GLU A 27 5.28 -7.60 -14.94
N GLU A 28 6.02 -6.49 -14.99
CA GLU A 28 7.29 -6.34 -14.28
C GLU A 28 7.11 -6.36 -12.75
N TRP A 29 6.06 -5.72 -12.26
CA TRP A 29 5.74 -5.65 -10.83
C TRP A 29 5.31 -7.00 -10.27
N SER A 30 4.47 -7.75 -10.99
CA SER A 30 3.93 -9.03 -10.53
C SER A 30 4.90 -10.21 -10.70
N LYS A 31 6.16 -9.97 -11.08
CA LYS A 31 7.17 -11.03 -11.04
C LYS A 31 7.21 -11.59 -9.62
N GLU A 32 7.08 -12.92 -9.51
CA GLU A 32 7.11 -13.67 -8.26
C GLU A 32 5.93 -13.37 -7.31
N TYR A 33 4.88 -12.69 -7.76
CA TYR A 33 3.72 -12.38 -6.91
C TYR A 33 2.41 -12.39 -7.70
N VAL A 34 1.27 -12.36 -6.99
CA VAL A 34 -0.05 -12.37 -7.63
C VAL A 34 -0.28 -11.06 -8.38
N LYS A 35 -0.79 -11.16 -9.62
CA LYS A 35 -1.14 -9.99 -10.42
C LYS A 35 -2.52 -9.46 -10.03
N PHE A 36 -2.58 -8.18 -9.70
CA PHE A 36 -3.82 -7.49 -9.36
C PHE A 36 -4.58 -7.08 -10.63
N ASN A 37 -5.91 -7.05 -10.53
CA ASN A 37 -6.78 -6.53 -11.58
C ASN A 37 -7.00 -5.02 -11.40
N ILE A 38 -7.36 -4.32 -12.47
CA ILE A 38 -7.71 -2.89 -12.42
C ILE A 38 -9.19 -2.74 -12.76
N ASN A 39 -9.94 -2.02 -11.93
CA ASN A 39 -11.37 -1.78 -12.14
C ASN A 39 -11.63 -0.64 -13.13
N SER A 40 -12.89 -0.37 -13.43
CA SER A 40 -13.30 0.70 -14.35
C SER A 40 -12.92 2.10 -13.87
N GLY A 41 -12.67 2.29 -12.57
CA GLY A 41 -12.16 3.54 -11.99
C GLY A 41 -10.64 3.63 -11.94
N GLY A 42 -9.93 2.69 -12.58
CA GLY A 42 -8.47 2.68 -12.61
C GLY A 42 -7.81 2.34 -11.28
N LEU A 43 -8.51 1.66 -10.36
CA LEU A 43 -7.99 1.22 -9.05
C LEU A 43 -7.74 -0.28 -9.00
N PHE A 44 -6.80 -0.73 -8.16
CA PHE A 44 -6.48 -2.13 -8.02
C PHE A 44 -7.56 -2.91 -7.27
N ILE A 45 -7.79 -4.15 -7.69
CA ILE A 45 -8.62 -5.14 -7.01
C ILE A 45 -7.75 -6.36 -6.72
N ASP A 46 -7.77 -6.79 -5.46
CA ASP A 46 -7.19 -8.06 -5.05
C ASP A 46 -8.02 -9.23 -5.63
N PRO A 47 -7.42 -10.11 -6.45
CA PRO A 47 -8.14 -11.27 -6.98
C PRO A 47 -8.60 -12.25 -5.90
N ALA A 48 -7.97 -12.28 -4.72
CA ALA A 48 -8.40 -13.08 -3.58
C ALA A 48 -9.61 -12.48 -2.85
N ASN A 49 -9.85 -11.17 -3.01
CA ASN A 49 -11.00 -10.47 -2.45
C ASN A 49 -11.59 -9.46 -3.46
N PRO A 50 -12.27 -9.94 -4.52
CA PRO A 50 -12.74 -9.10 -5.62
C PRO A 50 -13.87 -8.13 -5.22
N LEU A 51 -14.53 -8.36 -4.08
CA LEU A 51 -15.54 -7.47 -3.50
C LEU A 51 -14.95 -6.53 -2.45
N GLY A 52 -13.64 -6.64 -2.18
CA GLY A 52 -12.92 -5.79 -1.25
C GLY A 52 -12.80 -4.36 -1.71
N LYS A 53 -12.37 -3.49 -0.78
CA LYS A 53 -12.11 -2.09 -1.08
C LYS A 53 -10.94 -2.00 -2.08
N PRO A 54 -11.08 -1.24 -3.17
CA PRO A 54 -10.01 -1.13 -4.16
C PRO A 54 -8.83 -0.31 -3.63
N PHE A 55 -7.63 -0.67 -4.08
CA PHE A 55 -6.36 -0.07 -3.65
C PHE A 55 -5.87 0.97 -4.65
N LYS A 56 -5.12 1.95 -4.15
CA LYS A 56 -4.56 3.04 -4.95
C LYS A 56 -3.08 2.84 -5.24
N GLY A 57 -2.38 2.18 -4.34
CA GLY A 57 -1.00 1.74 -4.47
C GLY A 57 -0.90 0.34 -3.90
N ILE A 58 0.09 -0.42 -4.36
CA ILE A 58 0.48 -1.69 -3.75
C ILE A 58 2.00 -1.85 -3.86
N THR A 59 2.59 -2.45 -2.85
CA THR A 59 4.01 -2.79 -2.80
C THR A 59 4.17 -4.30 -2.88
N ASN A 60 5.00 -4.79 -3.80
CA ASN A 60 5.23 -6.23 -3.94
C ASN A 60 6.05 -6.72 -2.73
N PRO A 61 5.53 -7.64 -1.90
CA PRO A 61 6.21 -8.08 -0.69
C PRO A 61 7.47 -8.92 -0.96
N ASN A 62 7.63 -9.47 -2.17
CA ASN A 62 8.78 -10.27 -2.55
C ASN A 62 9.91 -9.40 -3.13
N THR A 63 9.57 -8.34 -3.85
CA THR A 63 10.55 -7.54 -4.62
C THR A 63 10.68 -6.07 -4.18
N GLY A 64 9.83 -5.60 -3.28
CA GLY A 64 9.79 -4.19 -2.84
C GLY A 64 9.30 -3.21 -3.90
N LYS A 65 8.96 -3.66 -5.12
CA LYS A 65 8.50 -2.80 -6.20
C LYS A 65 7.17 -2.14 -5.82
N ILE A 66 7.07 -0.83 -6.02
CA ILE A 66 5.84 -0.06 -5.79
C ILE A 66 5.12 0.15 -7.12
N ILE A 67 3.81 -0.08 -7.14
CA ILE A 67 2.99 0.27 -8.31
C ILE A 67 1.75 1.04 -7.88
N LEU A 68 1.44 2.09 -8.64
CA LEU A 68 0.34 3.02 -8.37
C LEU A 68 -0.76 2.84 -9.41
N ALA A 69 -2.00 2.92 -8.97
CA ALA A 69 -3.16 2.72 -9.83
C ALA A 69 -3.35 3.91 -10.78
N PRO A 70 -3.68 3.70 -12.07
CA PRO A 70 -3.79 4.79 -13.04
C PRO A 70 -4.86 5.82 -12.66
N GLY A 71 -5.94 5.41 -12.00
CA GLY A 71 -7.03 6.28 -11.54
C GLY A 71 -6.60 7.31 -10.49
N LEU A 72 -5.39 7.21 -9.93
CA LEU A 72 -4.79 8.29 -9.13
C LEU A 72 -4.47 9.54 -9.94
N LEU A 73 -4.26 9.41 -11.24
CA LEU A 73 -3.83 10.49 -12.13
C LEU A 73 -4.98 11.16 -12.89
N ASP A 74 -6.18 10.58 -12.89
CA ASP A 74 -7.35 11.04 -13.66
C ASP A 74 -8.04 12.30 -13.10
N GLY A 75 -7.29 13.19 -12.45
CA GLY A 75 -7.72 14.56 -12.13
C GLY A 75 -8.76 14.73 -11.01
N VAL A 76 -9.36 13.65 -10.50
CA VAL A 76 -10.37 13.73 -9.42
C VAL A 76 -9.74 13.90 -8.03
N ARG A 77 -8.43 13.65 -7.88
CA ARG A 77 -7.75 13.72 -6.58
C ARG A 77 -6.61 14.73 -6.60
N THR A 78 -6.57 15.55 -5.54
CA THR A 78 -5.56 16.58 -5.33
C THR A 78 -4.18 15.95 -5.21
N ASN A 79 -3.10 16.71 -5.50
CA ASN A 79 -1.71 16.26 -5.29
C ASN A 79 -1.47 15.63 -3.90
N TYR A 80 -2.28 16.03 -2.93
CA TYR A 80 -2.33 15.49 -1.59
C TYR A 80 -2.65 14.00 -1.54
N GLY A 81 -3.66 13.54 -2.30
CA GLY A 81 -4.03 12.12 -2.34
C GLY A 81 -2.97 11.25 -3.04
N LEU A 82 -2.25 11.81 -4.00
CA LEU A 82 -1.09 11.15 -4.61
C LEU A 82 0.08 11.07 -3.63
N GLY A 83 0.36 12.16 -2.89
CA GLY A 83 1.41 12.18 -1.86
C GLY A 83 1.15 11.19 -0.74
N ASP A 84 -0.08 11.19 -0.20
CA ASP A 84 -0.57 10.23 0.79
C ASP A 84 -0.31 8.78 0.36
N THR A 85 -0.71 8.43 -0.88
CA THR A 85 -0.52 7.07 -1.38
C THR A 85 0.96 6.74 -1.61
N VAL A 86 1.76 7.67 -2.15
CA VAL A 86 3.19 7.41 -2.37
C VAL A 86 3.93 7.21 -1.05
N ILE A 87 3.67 8.04 -0.04
CA ILE A 87 4.31 7.92 1.27
C ILE A 87 3.92 6.60 1.94
N HIS A 88 2.64 6.21 1.86
CA HIS A 88 2.15 4.92 2.36
C HIS A 88 2.93 3.75 1.73
N GLU A 89 3.00 3.69 0.41
CA GLU A 89 3.71 2.60 -0.27
C GLU A 89 5.24 2.63 -0.06
N VAL A 90 5.83 3.83 0.09
CA VAL A 90 7.26 3.95 0.41
C VAL A 90 7.56 3.36 1.79
N ASP A 91 6.69 3.51 2.78
CA ASP A 91 6.89 2.88 4.09
C ASP A 91 6.94 1.35 3.97
N HIS A 92 6.04 0.76 3.18
CA HIS A 92 6.09 -0.68 2.87
C HIS A 92 7.41 -1.10 2.20
N PHE A 93 7.91 -0.30 1.24
CA PHE A 93 9.22 -0.53 0.64
C PHE A 93 10.37 -0.45 1.66
N ILE A 94 10.35 0.54 2.55
CA ILE A 94 11.38 0.70 3.59
C ILE A 94 11.35 -0.49 4.56
N ASN A 95 10.16 -0.95 4.95
CA ASN A 95 10.00 -2.15 5.77
C ASN A 95 10.56 -3.38 5.07
N TRP A 96 10.23 -3.59 3.78
CA TRP A 96 10.81 -4.67 2.96
C TRP A 96 12.33 -4.59 2.89
N LYS A 97 12.89 -3.42 2.57
CA LYS A 97 14.33 -3.19 2.44
C LYS A 97 15.09 -3.51 3.72
N ASN A 98 14.47 -3.25 4.88
CA ASN A 98 15.05 -3.50 6.20
C ASN A 98 14.75 -4.91 6.75
N GLY A 99 14.01 -5.75 6.00
CA GLY A 99 13.57 -7.06 6.49
C GLY A 99 12.58 -6.96 7.67
N LEU A 100 11.89 -5.82 7.81
CA LEU A 100 10.91 -5.57 8.86
C LEU A 100 9.50 -5.85 8.35
N LEU A 101 8.65 -6.32 9.27
CA LEU A 101 7.24 -6.55 9.02
C LEU A 101 6.98 -7.41 7.75
N GLN A 102 7.86 -8.39 7.53
CA GLN A 102 7.81 -9.32 6.42
C GLN A 102 7.17 -10.65 6.83
N GLY A 103 6.40 -11.23 5.91
CA GLY A 103 5.81 -12.57 6.03
C GLY A 103 4.29 -12.57 6.11
N ASN A 104 3.71 -13.75 5.89
CA ASN A 104 2.26 -13.93 5.70
C ASN A 104 1.47 -14.06 7.02
N HIS A 105 2.04 -13.59 8.12
CA HIS A 105 1.37 -13.66 9.41
C HIS A 105 0.42 -12.47 9.54
N PRO A 106 -0.90 -12.66 9.81
CA PRO A 106 -1.86 -11.56 9.80
C PRO A 106 -1.51 -10.37 10.69
N LEU A 107 -0.94 -10.61 11.88
CA LEU A 107 -0.46 -9.51 12.73
C LEU A 107 0.67 -8.70 12.11
N ILE A 108 1.58 -9.35 11.40
CA ILE A 108 2.73 -8.70 10.78
C ILE A 108 2.26 -7.84 9.60
N GLU A 109 1.36 -8.36 8.76
CA GLU A 109 0.72 -7.61 7.68
C GLU A 109 -0.05 -6.40 8.21
N ASN A 110 -0.87 -6.58 9.25
CA ASN A 110 -1.61 -5.48 9.86
C ASN A 110 -0.69 -4.42 10.50
N MET A 111 0.43 -4.84 11.10
CA MET A 111 1.42 -3.91 11.64
C MET A 111 2.12 -3.12 10.53
N ASN A 112 2.42 -3.75 9.38
CA ASN A 112 2.98 -3.08 8.19
C ASN A 112 2.03 -2.01 7.64
N GLU A 113 0.73 -2.32 7.59
CA GLU A 113 -0.29 -1.37 7.16
C GLU A 113 -0.44 -0.20 8.14
N ILE A 114 -0.47 -0.49 9.45
CA ILE A 114 -0.52 0.55 10.48
C ILE A 114 0.70 1.47 10.40
N SER A 115 1.93 0.97 10.18
CA SER A 115 3.11 1.82 10.04
C SER A 115 2.98 2.74 8.83
N ALA A 116 2.53 2.21 7.69
CA ALA A 116 2.35 2.98 6.46
C ALA A 116 1.30 4.09 6.60
N TYR A 117 0.16 3.79 7.25
CA TYR A 117 -0.85 4.82 7.57
C TYR A 117 -0.31 5.91 8.50
N LYS A 118 0.56 5.56 9.46
CA LYS A 118 1.19 6.55 10.35
C LYS A 118 2.19 7.40 9.60
N ALA A 119 3.02 6.82 8.74
CA ALA A 119 3.98 7.56 7.92
C ALA A 119 3.28 8.58 7.01
N ALA A 120 2.23 8.17 6.30
CA ALA A 120 1.39 9.07 5.51
C ALA A 120 0.69 10.12 6.40
N GLY A 121 0.18 9.70 7.56
CA GLY A 121 -0.45 10.54 8.57
C GLY A 121 0.44 11.65 9.14
N ASP A 122 1.70 11.36 9.40
CA ASP A 122 2.67 12.31 9.96
C ASP A 122 2.95 13.45 8.98
N TRP A 123 2.97 13.13 7.68
CA TRP A 123 3.11 14.12 6.61
C TRP A 123 1.82 14.92 6.38
N THR A 124 0.69 14.23 6.28
CA THR A 124 -0.64 14.83 6.04
C THR A 124 -1.19 15.57 7.26
N ARG A 125 -0.64 15.34 8.46
CA ARG A 125 -1.21 15.71 9.76
C ARG A 125 -2.55 15.05 10.09
N VAL A 126 -3.03 14.13 9.25
CA VAL A 126 -4.32 13.44 9.40
C VAL A 126 -4.13 11.99 9.00
N ILE A 127 -4.15 11.09 9.98
CA ILE A 127 -4.12 9.65 9.70
C ILE A 127 -5.45 9.24 9.05
N SER A 128 -5.37 8.61 7.88
CA SER A 128 -6.54 8.10 7.16
C SER A 128 -7.30 7.07 7.99
N SER A 129 -8.63 7.09 7.94
CA SER A 129 -9.48 6.19 8.71
C SER A 129 -9.31 4.71 8.37
N GLY A 130 -8.66 4.39 7.24
CA GLY A 130 -8.29 3.01 6.88
C GLY A 130 -7.44 2.30 7.94
N ILE A 131 -6.67 3.04 8.74
CA ILE A 131 -5.88 2.48 9.85
C ILE A 131 -6.75 1.69 10.86
N ASN A 132 -8.02 2.09 11.03
CA ASN A 132 -8.91 1.51 12.02
C ASN A 132 -9.27 0.06 11.69
N ASP A 133 -9.33 -0.29 10.40
CA ASP A 133 -9.62 -1.65 9.94
C ASP A 133 -8.52 -2.61 10.42
N TYR A 134 -7.25 -2.19 10.29
CA TYR A 134 -6.09 -2.99 10.72
C TYR A 134 -5.94 -3.04 12.24
N VAL A 135 -6.21 -1.94 12.95
CA VAL A 135 -6.26 -1.93 14.43
C VAL A 135 -7.35 -2.89 14.93
N TYR A 136 -8.52 -2.89 14.28
CA TYR A 136 -9.60 -3.80 14.61
C TYR A 136 -9.21 -5.27 14.38
N GLU A 137 -8.59 -5.60 13.25
CA GLU A 137 -8.16 -6.98 12.97
C GLU A 137 -7.08 -7.47 13.94
N ILE A 138 -6.15 -6.62 14.38
CA ILE A 138 -5.19 -6.96 15.45
C ILE A 138 -5.92 -7.27 16.76
N ASN A 139 -6.88 -6.43 17.17
CA ASN A 139 -7.65 -6.65 18.40
C ASN A 139 -8.43 -7.97 18.34
N LYS A 140 -9.08 -8.26 17.22
CA LYS A 140 -9.80 -9.51 16.98
C LYS A 140 -8.88 -10.72 17.04
N TYR A 141 -7.70 -10.65 16.44
CA TYR A 141 -6.70 -11.72 16.50
C TYR A 141 -6.27 -12.01 17.94
N ILE A 142 -5.94 -10.98 18.73
CA ILE A 142 -5.54 -11.13 20.14
C ILE A 142 -6.68 -11.69 21.00
N LEU A 143 -7.91 -11.23 20.80
CA LEU A 143 -9.08 -11.75 21.52
C LEU A 143 -9.33 -13.23 21.23
N ASN A 144 -9.20 -13.65 19.97
CA ASN A 144 -9.39 -15.03 19.57
C ASN A 144 -8.31 -15.96 20.15
N LEU A 145 -7.05 -15.52 20.21
CA LEU A 145 -5.99 -16.27 20.90
C LEU A 145 -6.30 -16.47 22.38
N LYS A 146 -6.81 -15.44 23.07
CA LYS A 146 -7.19 -15.54 24.49
C LYS A 146 -8.31 -16.54 24.75
N MET A 147 -9.18 -16.79 23.77
CA MET A 147 -10.24 -17.81 23.88
C MET A 147 -9.71 -19.24 23.69
N LEU A 148 -8.63 -19.42 22.93
CA LEU A 148 -8.02 -20.73 22.66
C LEU A 148 -7.08 -21.23 23.78
N ILE A 149 -6.64 -20.33 24.67
CA ILE A 149 -5.74 -20.64 25.81
C ILE A 149 -6.54 -20.89 27.11
N LYS A 150 -7.84 -21.23 27.00
CA LYS A 150 -8.67 -21.68 28.13
C LYS A 150 -8.82 -23.19 28.12
#